data_AF-A0AAD5US57-F1
#
_entry.id   AF-A0AAD5US57-F1
#
_cell.length_a   1.000
_cell.length_b   1.000
_cell.length_c   1.000
_cell.angle_alpha   90.00
_cell.angle_beta   90.00
_cell.angle_gamma   90.00
#
_symmetry.space_group_name_H-M   'P 1'
#
loop_
_entity.id
_entity.type
_entity.pdbx_description
1 polymer ?
#
loop_
_entity_poly.entity_id
_entity_poly.type
_entity_poly.pdbx_seq_one_letter_code
_entity_poly.pdbx_strand_id
1 'polypeptide(L)'
;MWVFGWPLPYERAAEYVKEHKIFQNRPNLSEDQILNAACDDFSYYCNIDDVLACWVGNEHCIVVGLCVDKKARTMDQAKIDKRQLPELKYIKRLQMLMKTKEMPAWYRYADGTWFPSDEQPNPQTGEPAETFPARKNKVKTKTPTRKRVTLMPLIKRRKGKNEDVWVEC
;
A
#
# COMPACT_ATOMS: atom_id res chain seq x y z
N MET A 1 14.28 -1.76 13.62
CA MET A 1 14.03 -0.50 12.90
C MET A 1 12.76 -0.66 12.10
N TRP A 2 11.94 0.39 12.08
CA TRP A 2 10.68 0.43 11.34
C TRP A 2 10.67 1.62 10.39
N VAL A 3 10.07 1.44 9.22
CA VAL A 3 10.03 2.41 8.13
C VAL A 3 8.57 2.74 7.84
N PHE A 4 8.20 4.01 7.97
CA PHE A 4 6.87 4.49 7.62
C PHE A 4 6.90 5.02 6.20
N GLY A 5 6.11 4.44 5.29
CA GLY A 5 6.17 4.82 3.89
C GLY A 5 5.22 4.03 3.01
N TRP A 6 5.56 3.92 1.74
CA TRP A 6 4.83 3.07 0.80
C TRP A 6 5.74 2.05 0.13
N PRO A 7 5.25 0.81 -0.07
CA PRO A 7 5.96 -0.18 -0.84
C PRO A 7 5.95 0.21 -2.31
N LEU A 8 7.09 0.04 -2.97
CA LEU A 8 7.26 0.20 -4.40
C LEU A 8 7.34 -1.19 -5.03
N PRO A 9 6.21 -1.74 -5.53
CA PRO A 9 6.25 -3.00 -6.26
C PRO A 9 6.99 -2.80 -7.58
N TYR A 10 7.69 -3.86 -8.03
CA TYR A 10 8.49 -3.83 -9.25
C TYR A 10 7.66 -3.41 -10.47
N GLU A 11 6.44 -3.89 -10.61
CA GLU A 11 5.55 -3.56 -11.72
C GLU A 11 5.33 -2.04 -11.82
N ARG A 12 5.11 -1.38 -10.67
CA ARG A 12 4.92 0.07 -10.64
C ARG A 12 6.21 0.81 -10.98
N ALA A 13 7.36 0.35 -10.51
CA ALA A 13 8.65 0.94 -10.85
C ALA A 13 8.94 0.82 -12.36
N ALA A 14 8.67 -0.34 -12.96
CA ALA A 14 8.84 -0.59 -14.38
C ALA A 14 7.92 0.30 -15.24
N GLU A 15 6.65 0.43 -14.86
CA GLU A 15 5.74 1.38 -15.49
C GLU A 15 6.23 2.82 -15.38
N TYR A 16 6.68 3.23 -14.18
CA TYR A 16 7.15 4.58 -13.93
C TYR A 16 8.37 4.94 -14.79
N VAL A 17 9.39 4.09 -14.82
CA VAL A 17 10.60 4.26 -15.64
C VAL A 17 10.26 4.41 -17.12
N LYS A 18 9.27 3.65 -17.60
CA LYS A 18 8.78 3.73 -18.98
C LYS A 18 8.01 5.02 -19.25
N GLU A 19 7.09 5.40 -18.37
CA GLU A 19 6.28 6.63 -18.47
C GLU A 19 7.15 7.88 -18.51
N HIS A 20 8.17 7.92 -17.65
CA HIS A 20 9.09 9.04 -17.50
C HIS A 20 10.30 8.98 -18.45
N LYS A 21 10.39 7.92 -19.27
CA LYS A 21 11.46 7.73 -20.25
C LYS A 21 12.86 7.86 -19.64
N ILE A 22 13.08 7.28 -18.46
CA ILE A 22 14.35 7.45 -17.70
C ILE A 22 15.53 6.80 -18.45
N PHE A 23 15.32 5.65 -19.09
CA PHE A 23 16.34 4.97 -19.91
C PHE A 23 15.95 4.91 -21.38
N GLN A 24 15.95 6.07 -22.04
CA GLN A 24 15.78 6.08 -23.49
C GLN A 24 16.87 5.23 -24.13
N ASN A 25 16.46 4.29 -24.99
CA ASN A 25 17.34 3.48 -25.85
C ASN A 25 18.16 2.38 -25.17
N ARG A 26 17.83 1.96 -23.93
CA ARG A 26 18.40 0.73 -23.34
C ARG A 26 17.37 -0.40 -23.28
N PRO A 27 17.41 -1.38 -24.19
CA PRO A 27 16.67 -2.61 -24.01
C PRO A 27 17.31 -3.44 -22.89
N ASN A 28 16.49 -4.23 -22.18
CA ASN A 28 16.92 -5.23 -21.19
C ASN A 28 17.56 -4.68 -19.91
N LEU A 29 16.87 -3.80 -19.21
CA LEU A 29 17.25 -3.41 -17.85
C LEU A 29 16.97 -4.56 -16.87
N SER A 30 17.87 -4.78 -15.92
CA SER A 30 17.58 -5.69 -14.81
C SER A 30 16.52 -5.07 -13.88
N GLU A 31 15.87 -5.91 -13.08
CA GLU A 31 14.90 -5.47 -12.07
C GLU A 31 15.52 -4.45 -11.10
N ASP A 32 16.72 -4.72 -10.60
CA ASP A 32 17.46 -3.78 -9.74
C ASP A 32 17.70 -2.43 -10.41
N GLN A 33 18.05 -2.42 -11.71
CA GLN A 33 18.27 -1.17 -12.44
C GLN A 33 16.98 -0.36 -12.58
N ILE A 34 15.84 -1.02 -12.77
CA ILE A 34 14.53 -0.39 -12.85
C ILE A 34 14.15 0.20 -11.49
N LEU A 35 14.27 -0.59 -10.41
CA LEU A 35 13.95 -0.16 -9.06
C LEU A 35 14.82 1.01 -8.63
N ASN A 36 16.14 0.91 -8.79
CA ASN A 36 17.07 1.97 -8.43
C ASN A 36 16.78 3.26 -9.20
N ALA A 37 16.54 3.18 -10.51
CA ALA A 37 16.24 4.38 -11.29
C ALA A 37 14.93 5.06 -10.90
N ALA A 38 13.88 4.29 -10.59
CA ALA A 38 12.64 4.86 -10.06
C ALA A 38 12.88 5.54 -8.70
N CYS A 39 13.67 4.91 -7.83
CA CYS A 39 14.00 5.43 -6.51
C CYS A 39 14.86 6.70 -6.57
N ASP A 40 15.86 6.74 -7.45
CA ASP A 40 16.70 7.92 -7.68
C ASP A 40 15.85 9.11 -8.15
N ASP A 41 14.92 8.88 -9.09
CA ASP A 41 14.04 9.91 -9.61
C ASP A 41 13.03 10.39 -8.54
N PHE A 42 12.49 9.47 -7.73
CA PHE A 42 11.67 9.84 -6.57
C PHE A 42 12.45 10.68 -5.56
N SER A 43 13.68 10.28 -5.24
CA SER A 43 14.54 11.00 -4.30
C SER A 43 14.78 12.42 -4.78
N TYR A 44 15.08 12.59 -6.07
CA TYR A 44 15.28 13.88 -6.71
C TYR A 44 14.02 14.77 -6.69
N TYR A 45 12.86 14.25 -7.12
CA TYR A 45 11.65 15.09 -7.25
C TYR A 45 10.85 15.27 -5.96
N CYS A 46 10.97 14.33 -5.04
CA CYS A 46 10.24 14.32 -3.78
C CYS A 46 11.10 14.66 -2.58
N ASN A 47 12.43 14.82 -2.73
CA ASN A 47 13.31 15.14 -1.62
C ASN A 47 13.15 14.12 -0.46
N ILE A 48 13.19 12.84 -0.82
CA ILE A 48 13.02 11.68 0.06
C ILE A 48 14.16 10.71 -0.21
N ASP A 49 15.11 10.61 0.72
CA ASP A 49 16.30 9.77 0.53
C ASP A 49 16.15 8.38 1.20
N ASP A 50 15.14 8.20 2.04
CA ASP A 50 14.94 6.98 2.81
C ASP A 50 14.29 5.87 1.97
N VAL A 51 15.04 5.27 1.04
CA VAL A 51 14.60 4.10 0.26
C VAL A 51 15.21 2.84 0.84
N LEU A 52 14.38 1.95 1.41
CA LEU A 52 14.86 0.83 2.23
C LEU A 52 14.17 -0.49 1.88
N ALA A 53 14.95 -1.57 1.84
CA ALA A 53 14.41 -2.92 1.76
C ALA A 53 13.69 -3.29 3.07
N CYS A 54 12.41 -3.63 2.98
CA CYS A 54 11.56 -3.94 4.10
C CYS A 54 10.76 -5.22 3.87
N TRP A 55 10.28 -5.81 4.95
CA TRP A 55 9.29 -6.86 4.92
C TRP A 55 7.90 -6.27 4.70
N VAL A 56 7.24 -6.70 3.64
CA VAL A 56 5.84 -6.37 3.31
C VAL A 56 5.08 -7.70 3.28
N GLY A 57 4.38 -8.01 4.37
CA GLY A 57 3.87 -9.37 4.58
C GLY A 57 5.03 -10.37 4.66
N ASN A 58 5.04 -11.35 3.75
CA ASN A 58 6.07 -12.40 3.69
C ASN A 58 7.14 -12.15 2.62
N GLU A 59 7.11 -11.00 1.94
CA GLU A 59 8.02 -10.68 0.85
C GLU A 59 8.94 -9.51 1.20
N HIS A 60 10.09 -9.47 0.55
CA HIS A 60 10.98 -8.31 0.56
C HIS A 60 10.54 -7.33 -0.53
N CYS A 61 10.25 -6.10 -0.14
CA CYS A 61 9.98 -5.03 -1.09
C CYS A 61 10.79 -3.79 -0.73
N ILE A 62 11.09 -2.98 -1.73
CA ILE A 62 11.59 -1.64 -1.50
C ILE A 62 10.44 -0.78 -0.97
N VAL A 63 10.68 -0.04 0.11
CA VAL A 63 9.75 0.93 0.67
C VAL A 63 10.37 2.32 0.53
N VAL A 64 9.64 3.23 -0.08
CA VAL A 64 9.98 4.66 -0.10
C VAL A 64 9.48 5.26 1.21
N GLY A 65 10.42 5.48 2.13
CA GLY A 65 10.20 5.90 3.51
C GLY A 65 9.97 7.41 3.64
N LEU A 66 8.90 7.77 4.32
CA LEU A 66 8.62 9.14 4.77
C LEU A 66 9.22 9.42 6.15
N CYS A 67 9.45 8.38 6.95
CA CYS A 67 10.02 8.49 8.30
C CYS A 67 10.61 7.15 8.70
N VAL A 68 11.77 7.16 9.35
CA VAL A 68 12.44 5.94 9.82
C VAL A 68 12.62 6.00 11.33
N ASP A 69 12.00 5.06 12.05
CA ASP A 69 12.22 4.89 13.48
C ASP A 69 13.30 3.83 13.72
N LYS A 70 14.53 4.33 13.91
CA LYS A 70 15.71 3.51 14.20
C LYS A 70 15.67 2.87 15.58
N LYS A 71 14.89 3.43 16.52
CA LYS A 71 14.84 3.00 17.92
C LYS A 71 13.75 1.97 18.18
N ALA A 72 12.67 1.99 17.40
CA ALA A 72 11.58 1.04 17.53
C ALA A 72 12.03 -0.41 17.28
N ARG A 73 11.71 -1.28 18.23
CA ARG A 73 11.89 -2.73 18.11
C ARG A 73 10.62 -3.41 17.63
N THR A 74 9.45 -2.93 18.06
CA THR A 74 8.12 -3.42 17.63
C THR A 74 7.34 -2.34 16.88
N MET A 75 6.31 -2.76 16.13
CA MET A 75 5.44 -1.83 15.39
C MET A 75 4.77 -0.83 16.33
N ASP A 76 4.28 -1.30 17.48
CA ASP A 76 3.58 -0.45 18.46
C ASP A 76 4.47 0.62 19.10
N GLN A 77 5.79 0.41 19.08
CA GLN A 77 6.77 1.38 19.56
C GLN A 77 7.12 2.43 18.50
N ALA A 78 6.87 2.13 17.22
CA ALA A 78 7.23 2.99 16.11
C ALA A 78 6.42 4.29 16.15
N LYS A 79 7.12 5.42 16.09
CA LYS A 79 6.51 6.74 16.15
C LYS A 79 6.99 7.60 15.00
N ILE A 80 6.06 8.40 14.49
CA ILE A 80 6.37 9.39 13.47
C ILE A 80 7.05 10.58 14.16
N ASP A 81 8.32 10.82 13.82
CA ASP A 81 9.00 12.05 14.19
C ASP A 81 8.64 13.15 13.16
N LYS A 82 7.84 14.12 13.60
CA LYS A 82 7.38 15.24 12.75
C LYS A 82 8.53 16.08 12.19
N ARG A 83 9.72 16.03 12.80
CA ARG A 83 10.90 16.76 12.31
C ARG A 83 11.58 16.06 11.13
N GLN A 84 11.38 14.75 11.00
CA GLN A 84 11.96 13.92 9.94
C GLN A 84 11.02 13.76 8.75
N LEU A 85 9.72 13.98 8.95
CA LEU A 85 8.74 13.95 7.88
C LEU A 85 9.05 14.99 6.79
N PRO A 86 9.03 14.59 5.50
CA PRO A 86 9.08 15.51 4.38
C PRO A 86 7.92 16.51 4.44
N GLU A 87 8.09 17.67 3.81
CA GLU A 87 6.99 18.62 3.65
C GLU A 87 5.81 17.98 2.92
N LEU A 88 4.58 18.38 3.28
CA LEU A 88 3.35 17.80 2.73
C LEU A 88 3.28 17.85 1.19
N LYS A 89 3.88 18.88 0.57
CA LYS A 89 3.93 19.02 -0.89
C LYS A 89 4.67 17.86 -1.56
N TYR A 90 5.74 17.38 -0.93
CA TYR A 90 6.55 16.27 -1.41
C TYR A 90 5.86 14.93 -1.17
N ILE A 91 5.24 14.75 -0.01
CA ILE A 91 4.44 13.55 0.29
C ILE A 91 3.32 13.37 -0.74
N LYS A 92 2.58 14.45 -1.04
CA LYS A 92 1.53 14.42 -2.07
C LYS A 92 2.07 14.13 -3.47
N ARG A 93 3.24 14.69 -3.80
CA ARG A 93 3.91 14.42 -5.08
C ARG A 93 4.29 12.94 -5.19
N LEU A 94 4.91 12.37 -4.16
CA LEU A 94 5.26 10.95 -4.13
C LEU A 94 4.01 10.09 -4.31
N GLN A 95 2.93 10.37 -3.57
CA GLN A 95 1.68 9.64 -3.69
C GLN A 95 1.12 9.64 -5.13
N MET A 96 1.19 10.79 -5.82
CA MET A 96 0.78 10.90 -7.22
C MET A 96 1.69 10.10 -8.17
N LEU A 97 3.01 10.17 -7.99
CA LEU A 97 3.96 9.44 -8.84
C LEU A 97 3.84 7.92 -8.64
N MET A 98 3.63 7.48 -7.41
CA MET A 98 3.38 6.08 -7.09
C MET A 98 1.99 5.60 -7.52
N LYS A 99 1.05 6.50 -7.80
CA LYS A 99 -0.35 6.21 -8.11
C LYS A 99 -1.04 5.35 -7.05
N THR A 100 -0.60 5.43 -5.80
CA THR A 100 -1.19 4.67 -4.69
C THR A 100 -2.37 5.40 -4.07
N LYS A 101 -3.45 4.65 -3.83
CA LYS A 101 -4.63 5.13 -3.07
C LYS A 101 -4.53 4.80 -1.58
N GLU A 102 -3.61 3.91 -1.24
CA GLU A 102 -3.44 3.45 0.13
C GLU A 102 -2.68 4.48 0.96
N MET A 103 -2.98 4.50 2.25
CA MET A 103 -2.24 5.35 3.19
C MET A 103 -0.88 4.70 3.49
N PRO A 104 0.16 5.50 3.79
CA PRO A 104 1.46 4.96 4.18
C PRO A 104 1.32 4.18 5.49
N ALA A 105 2.11 3.11 5.63
CA ALA A 105 2.07 2.21 6.77
C ALA A 105 3.49 1.92 7.29
N TRP A 106 3.56 1.25 8.44
CA TRP A 106 4.82 0.83 9.04
C TRP A 106 5.26 -0.54 8.53
N TYR A 107 6.48 -0.60 8.03
CA TYR A 107 7.13 -1.80 7.54
C TYR A 107 8.38 -2.08 8.35
N ARG A 108 8.67 -3.37 8.59
CA ARG A 108 9.87 -3.76 9.30
C ARG A 108 11.04 -3.76 8.34
N TYR A 109 12.12 -3.08 8.70
CA TYR A 109 13.35 -3.11 7.91
C TYR A 109 13.92 -4.54 7.83
N ALA A 110 14.37 -4.94 6.64
CA ALA A 110 14.97 -6.24 6.40
C ALA A 110 16.45 -6.24 6.82
N ASP A 111 16.69 -6.37 8.13
CA ASP A 111 18.05 -6.46 8.71
C ASP A 111 18.63 -7.89 8.74
N GLY A 112 17.89 -8.88 8.23
CA GLY A 112 18.27 -10.29 8.26
C GLY A 112 18.16 -10.96 9.65
N THR A 113 17.74 -10.23 10.68
CA THR A 113 17.60 -10.76 12.05
C THR A 113 16.22 -11.37 12.31
N TRP A 114 15.29 -11.20 11.39
CA TRP A 114 13.92 -11.69 11.50
C TRP A 114 13.36 -12.05 10.15
N PHE A 115 12.60 -13.13 10.14
CA PHE A 115 11.86 -13.65 9.01
C PHE A 115 10.39 -13.75 9.43
N PRO A 116 9.45 -13.29 8.61
CA PRO A 116 8.04 -13.57 8.84
C PRO A 116 7.87 -15.10 8.79
N SER A 117 7.34 -15.69 9.86
CA SER A 117 6.89 -17.09 9.82
C SER A 117 5.61 -17.16 9.01
N ASP A 118 5.37 -18.27 8.29
CA ASP A 118 4.21 -18.51 7.41
C ASP A 118 2.81 -18.43 8.08
N GLU A 119 2.75 -17.99 9.34
CA GLU A 119 1.53 -17.79 10.13
C GLU A 119 1.34 -16.32 10.51
N GLN A 120 0.98 -15.49 9.55
CA GLN A 120 0.20 -14.27 9.82
C GLN A 120 -1.02 -14.27 8.89
N PRO A 121 -2.25 -14.31 9.44
CA PRO A 121 -3.46 -14.30 8.65
C PRO A 121 -3.62 -12.96 7.94
N ASN A 122 -3.86 -13.03 6.64
CA ASN A 122 -4.32 -11.91 5.82
C ASN A 122 -5.51 -11.21 6.53
N PRO A 123 -5.45 -9.90 6.84
CA PRO A 123 -6.57 -9.21 7.51
C PRO A 123 -7.84 -9.07 6.64
N GLN A 124 -7.87 -9.69 5.45
CA GLN A 124 -9.04 -9.71 4.56
C GLN A 124 -9.31 -11.08 3.94
N THR A 125 -9.46 -12.15 4.73
CA THR A 125 -10.35 -13.26 4.32
C THR A 125 -10.72 -14.12 5.51
N GLY A 126 -11.92 -13.91 6.05
CA GLY A 126 -12.54 -14.86 6.96
C GLY A 126 -13.11 -16.04 6.18
N GLU A 127 -12.24 -16.96 5.75
CA GLU A 127 -12.66 -18.28 5.27
C GLU A 127 -11.65 -19.34 5.77
N PRO A 128 -12.06 -20.30 6.63
CA PRO A 128 -11.18 -21.38 7.03
C PRO A 128 -11.05 -22.40 5.89
N ALA A 129 -9.81 -22.61 5.43
CA ALA A 129 -9.48 -23.68 4.50
C ALA A 129 -9.76 -25.05 5.14
N GLU A 130 -10.68 -25.76 4.52
CA GLU A 130 -11.08 -27.13 4.84
C GLU A 130 -9.88 -28.07 4.71
N THR A 131 -9.56 -28.79 5.79
CA THR A 131 -8.81 -30.04 5.72
C THR A 131 -9.80 -31.19 5.71
N PHE A 132 -9.81 -32.01 4.66
CA PHE A 132 -10.44 -33.33 4.63
C PHE A 132 -9.44 -34.33 4.05
N PRO A 133 -9.51 -35.65 4.33
CA PRO A 133 -10.69 -36.44 4.73
C PRO A 133 -10.41 -37.39 5.93
N ALA A 134 -11.27 -38.22 6.51
CA ALA A 134 -12.68 -38.60 6.41
C ALA A 134 -13.04 -39.33 7.73
N ARG A 135 -14.26 -39.16 8.25
CA ARG A 135 -15.05 -40.28 8.81
C ARG A 135 -16.49 -39.88 9.02
N LYS A 136 -17.40 -40.70 8.46
CA LYS A 136 -18.85 -40.59 8.56
C LYS A 136 -19.28 -40.69 10.02
N ASN A 137 -20.12 -39.76 10.48
CA ASN A 137 -21.15 -40.06 11.47
C ASN A 137 -22.31 -39.07 11.34
N LYS A 138 -23.51 -39.65 11.07
CA LYS A 138 -24.80 -38.98 11.07
C LYS A 138 -25.16 -38.55 12.49
N VAL A 139 -25.45 -37.26 12.71
CA VAL A 139 -26.40 -36.85 13.77
C VAL A 139 -27.17 -35.62 13.29
N LYS A 140 -28.51 -35.73 13.36
CA LYS A 140 -29.50 -34.68 13.09
C LYS A 140 -29.38 -33.56 14.13
N THR A 141 -29.60 -32.30 13.76
CA THR A 141 -30.61 -31.43 14.43
C THR A 141 -30.72 -30.03 13.82
N LYS A 142 -31.97 -29.70 13.47
CA LYS A 142 -32.73 -28.45 13.67
C LYS A 142 -32.16 -27.11 13.16
N THR A 143 -32.85 -26.64 12.12
CA THR A 143 -32.95 -25.29 11.57
C THR A 143 -33.29 -24.22 12.62
N PRO A 144 -32.66 -23.03 12.54
CA PRO A 144 -33.28 -21.79 12.99
C PRO A 144 -33.56 -20.84 11.82
N THR A 145 -34.79 -20.35 11.83
CA THR A 145 -35.43 -19.38 10.95
C THR A 145 -34.68 -18.04 10.92
N ARG A 146 -34.18 -17.62 9.74
CA ARG A 146 -33.60 -16.28 9.53
C ARG A 146 -34.69 -15.32 9.05
N LYS A 147 -34.99 -14.32 9.87
CA LYS A 147 -35.89 -13.21 9.54
C LYS A 147 -35.31 -12.40 8.36
N ARG A 148 -36.15 -12.12 7.36
CA ARG A 148 -35.92 -11.14 6.29
C ARG A 148 -35.65 -9.77 6.92
N VAL A 149 -34.52 -9.15 6.59
CA VAL A 149 -34.38 -7.69 6.66
C VAL A 149 -34.47 -7.19 5.22
N THR A 150 -35.52 -6.42 4.97
CA THR A 150 -35.86 -5.77 3.72
C THR A 150 -34.87 -4.65 3.45
N LEU A 151 -34.16 -4.72 2.31
CA LEU A 151 -33.42 -3.59 1.73
C LEU A 151 -34.26 -3.04 0.57
N MET A 152 -34.72 -1.79 0.71
CA MET A 152 -35.30 -0.98 -0.37
C MET A 152 -35.02 0.50 -0.07
N PRO A 153 -35.08 1.42 -1.06
CA PRO A 153 -34.27 1.44 -2.28
C PRO A 153 -33.67 2.85 -2.54
N LEU A 154 -32.85 2.96 -3.58
CA LEU A 154 -32.44 4.22 -4.22
C LEU A 154 -33.63 5.17 -4.47
N ILE A 155 -33.47 6.46 -4.10
CA ILE A 155 -34.22 7.61 -4.66
C ILE A 155 -33.21 8.78 -4.75
N LYS A 156 -32.63 9.03 -5.92
CA LYS A 156 -33.01 9.97 -7.01
C LYS A 156 -32.56 11.43 -6.82
N ARG A 157 -31.76 11.85 -7.81
CA ARG A 157 -31.55 13.22 -8.31
C ARG A 157 -32.84 14.04 -8.41
N ARG A 158 -32.76 15.34 -8.06
CA ARG A 158 -33.33 16.50 -8.78
C ARG A 158 -32.36 17.67 -8.53
N LYS A 159 -31.68 18.29 -9.51
CA LYS A 159 -32.11 19.17 -10.62
C LYS A 159 -32.83 20.44 -10.15
N GLY A 160 -32.20 21.58 -10.44
CA GLY A 160 -32.76 22.94 -10.41
C GLY A 160 -31.67 23.92 -9.96
N LYS A 161 -30.91 24.57 -10.84
CA LYS A 161 -31.21 25.61 -11.86
C LYS A 161 -30.91 26.99 -11.29
N ASN A 162 -30.15 27.75 -12.09
CA ASN A 162 -30.18 29.20 -12.25
C ASN A 162 -29.68 30.02 -11.04
N GLU A 163 -28.91 31.09 -11.19
CA GLU A 163 -28.70 32.02 -12.30
C GLU A 163 -27.36 32.74 -12.06
N ASP A 164 -26.65 33.05 -13.17
CA ASP A 164 -25.93 34.28 -13.51
C ASP A 164 -24.99 34.93 -12.45
N VAL A 165 -23.79 35.40 -12.80
CA VAL A 165 -23.57 36.58 -13.64
C VAL A 165 -22.10 36.60 -14.13
N TRP A 166 -21.95 37.10 -15.36
CA TRP A 166 -20.76 37.49 -16.14
C TRP A 166 -19.78 38.39 -15.36
N VAL A 167 -18.51 38.61 -15.74
CA VAL A 167 -18.05 39.43 -16.87
C VAL A 167 -16.52 39.27 -17.01
N GLU A 168 -16.09 39.39 -18.25
CA GLU A 168 -14.72 39.45 -18.79
C GLU A 168 -13.81 40.51 -18.16
N CYS A 169 -12.51 40.22 -18.10
CA CYS A 169 -11.39 41.05 -18.60
C CYS A 169 -10.12 40.20 -18.63
#